data_AF-Q4TDM3-F1
#
_entry.id   AF-Q4TDM3-F1
#
_cell.length_a   1.000
_cell.length_b   1.000
_cell.length_c   1.000
_cell.angle_alpha   90.00
_cell.angle_beta   90.00
_cell.angle_gamma   90.00
#
_symmetry.space_group_name_H-M   'P 1'
#
loop_
_entity.id
_entity.type
_entity.pdbx_description
1 polymer ?
#
loop_
_entity_poly.entity_id
_entity_poly.type
_entity_poly.pdbx_seq_one_letter_code
_entity_poly.pdbx_strand_id
1 'polypeptide(L)'
;FSFHASEQLTALIAAAQQHHVDFIYAISPGLDMTFSSPREVSALKRKLEQIIVLPSARPACPSRPTCRPWERQLLPGMDVLWTGPKVVSHKISVESIEEVSSVLRRAPVLWDNIHANDYDPQRLFLGPYKDRPTELISRLRGVLTNPNCEFHPNFVAVHTLASWCRAPTGGEQRDVEMG
;
A
#
# COMPACT_ATOMS: atom_id res chain seq x y z
N PHE A 1 22.14 5.09 5.62
CA PHE A 1 22.21 4.07 4.56
C PHE A 1 23.65 3.87 4.13
N SER A 2 24.03 2.71 3.57
CA SER A 2 25.29 2.62 2.82
C SER A 2 25.18 3.47 1.55
N PHE A 3 26.31 3.95 1.04
CA PHE A 3 26.35 4.76 -0.18
C PHE A 3 25.68 4.03 -1.36
N HIS A 4 26.03 2.76 -1.56
CA HIS A 4 25.49 1.93 -2.65
C HIS A 4 23.96 1.77 -2.59
N ALA A 5 23.39 1.55 -1.41
CA ALA A 5 21.94 1.43 -1.25
C ALA A 5 21.23 2.77 -1.57
N SER A 6 21.88 3.90 -1.27
CA SER A 6 21.35 5.23 -1.60
C SER A 6 21.30 5.48 -3.11
N GLU A 7 22.32 5.04 -3.85
CA GLU A 7 22.34 5.15 -5.32
C GLU A 7 21.25 4.29 -5.95
N GLN A 8 21.09 3.04 -5.51
CA GLN A 8 20.05 2.15 -6.01
C GLN A 8 18.64 2.71 -5.75
N LEU A 9 18.38 3.24 -4.55
CA LEU A 9 17.11 3.90 -4.23
C LEU A 9 16.88 5.13 -5.10
N THR A 10 17.91 5.95 -5.33
CA THR A 10 17.81 7.14 -6.19
C THR A 10 17.47 6.76 -7.63
N ALA A 11 18.13 5.73 -8.18
CA ALA A 11 17.84 5.23 -9.50
C ALA A 11 16.40 4.68 -9.61
N LEU A 12 15.92 3.97 -8.58
CA LEU A 12 14.57 3.43 -8.53
C LEU A 12 13.51 4.55 -8.47
N ILE A 13 13.74 5.57 -7.65
CA ILE A 13 12.85 6.75 -7.56
C ILE A 13 12.80 7.46 -8.93
N ALA A 14 13.95 7.68 -9.56
CA ALA A 14 14.02 8.32 -10.87
C ALA A 14 13.27 7.51 -11.96
N ALA A 15 13.43 6.18 -11.97
CA ALA A 15 12.70 5.31 -12.88
C ALA A 15 11.17 5.37 -12.63
N ALA A 16 10.73 5.33 -11.37
CA ALA A 16 9.31 5.46 -11.03
C ALA A 16 8.73 6.78 -11.57
N GLN A 17 9.45 7.89 -11.41
CA GLN A 17 9.03 9.19 -11.95
C GLN A 17 8.93 9.21 -13.48
N GLN A 18 9.91 8.64 -14.17
CA GLN A 18 9.90 8.55 -15.64
C GLN A 18 8.69 7.78 -16.18
N HIS A 19 8.18 6.83 -15.38
CA HIS A 19 7.00 6.03 -15.71
C HIS A 19 5.71 6.54 -15.05
N HIS A 20 5.71 7.73 -14.45
CA HIS A 20 4.56 8.33 -13.76
C HIS A 20 3.98 7.46 -12.62
N VAL A 21 4.86 6.74 -11.92
CA VAL A 21 4.53 5.92 -10.74
C VAL A 21 4.95 6.68 -9.49
N ASP A 22 4.03 6.84 -8.53
CA ASP A 22 4.36 7.39 -7.22
C ASP A 22 5.15 6.37 -6.39
N PHE A 23 6.37 6.73 -6.01
CA PHE A 23 7.20 5.90 -5.14
C PHE A 23 6.87 6.17 -3.66
N ILE A 24 6.42 5.14 -2.94
CA ILE A 24 6.12 5.21 -1.51
C ILE A 24 7.15 4.40 -0.73
N TYR A 25 7.88 5.05 0.17
CA TYR A 25 8.79 4.36 1.09
C TYR A 25 8.06 3.95 2.37
N ALA A 26 8.06 2.66 2.68
CA ALA A 26 7.48 2.11 3.90
C ALA A 26 8.55 1.68 4.91
N ILE A 27 8.26 1.84 6.21
CA ILE A 27 9.08 1.36 7.31
C ILE A 27 8.20 0.69 8.38
N SER A 28 8.60 -0.49 8.83
CA SER A 28 7.87 -1.26 9.83
C SER A 28 8.76 -1.47 11.07
N PRO A 29 8.82 -0.50 12.00
CA PRO A 29 9.67 -0.59 13.18
C PRO A 29 9.07 -1.47 14.30
N GLY A 30 7.86 -2.01 14.13
CA GLY A 30 7.07 -2.59 15.22
C GLY A 30 7.59 -3.90 15.81
N LEU A 31 8.62 -4.54 15.23
CA LEU A 31 9.13 -5.83 15.71
C LEU A 31 9.85 -5.69 17.06
N ASP A 32 10.61 -4.62 17.25
CA ASP A 32 11.52 -4.42 18.37
C ASP A 32 11.59 -2.97 18.88
N MET A 33 10.78 -2.05 18.32
CA MET A 33 10.78 -0.65 18.74
C MET A 33 10.05 -0.43 20.07
N THR A 34 10.75 0.21 20.99
CA THR A 34 10.21 0.83 22.20
C THR A 34 9.72 2.25 21.88
N PHE A 35 8.42 2.40 21.59
CA PHE A 35 7.81 3.68 21.20
C PHE A 35 7.94 4.81 22.22
N SER A 36 8.15 4.48 23.50
CA SER A 36 8.37 5.46 24.58
C SER A 36 9.83 5.95 24.66
N SER A 37 10.78 5.29 23.98
CA SER A 37 12.21 5.62 24.02
C SER A 37 12.52 6.81 23.08
N PRO A 38 12.94 7.98 23.61
CA PRO A 38 13.28 9.13 22.76
C PRO A 38 14.45 8.84 21.82
N ARG A 39 15.36 7.94 22.22
CA ARG A 39 16.50 7.51 21.42
C ARG A 39 16.05 6.76 20.17
N GLU A 40 15.10 5.85 20.31
CA GLU A 40 14.59 5.06 19.19
C GLU A 40 13.71 5.89 18.27
N VAL A 41 12.85 6.75 18.83
CA VAL A 41 12.09 7.73 18.04
C VAL A 41 13.03 8.64 17.24
N SER A 42 14.14 9.08 17.83
CA SER A 42 15.16 9.88 17.13
C SER A 42 15.93 9.08 16.07
N ALA A 43 16.15 7.79 16.28
CA ALA A 43 16.72 6.91 15.26
C ALA A 43 15.78 6.74 14.06
N LEU A 44 14.49 6.56 14.31
CA LEU A 44 13.46 6.49 13.27
C LEU A 44 13.38 7.78 12.46
N LYS A 45 13.33 8.95 13.14
CA LYS A 45 13.34 10.26 12.48
C LYS A 45 14.54 10.45 11.56
N ARG A 46 15.75 10.16 12.06
CA ARG A 46 16.98 10.24 11.24
C ARG A 46 16.93 9.33 10.01
N LYS A 47 16.35 8.14 10.13
CA LYS A 47 16.20 7.22 8.98
C LYS A 47 15.22 7.77 7.94
N LEU A 48 14.11 8.38 8.37
CA LEU A 48 13.16 9.04 7.47
C LEU A 48 13.78 10.28 6.81
N GLU A 49 14.52 11.09 7.56
CA GLU A 49 15.24 12.27 7.04
C GLU A 49 16.22 11.88 5.92
N GLN A 50 16.95 10.76 6.06
CA GLN A 50 17.85 10.24 5.02
C GLN A 50 17.15 9.91 3.69
N ILE A 51 15.82 9.74 3.70
CA ILE A 51 15.03 9.36 2.53
C ILE A 51 14.33 10.58 1.96
N ILE A 52 13.83 11.48 2.82
CA ILE A 52 13.19 12.74 2.41
C ILE A 52 14.17 13.63 1.62
N VAL A 53 15.48 13.54 1.91
CA VAL A 53 16.52 14.27 1.16
C VAL A 53 16.85 13.67 -0.20
N LEU A 54 16.39 12.45 -0.50
CA LEU A 54 16.53 11.88 -1.85
C LEU A 54 15.62 12.67 -2.81
N PRO A 55 16.07 12.97 -4.04
CA PRO A 55 15.28 13.72 -4.99
C PRO A 55 13.89 13.07 -5.13
N SER A 56 12.84 13.84 -4.84
CA SER A 56 11.42 13.50 -5.03
C SER A 56 10.76 12.44 -4.14
N ALA A 57 11.38 12.00 -3.04
CA ALA A 57 10.64 11.26 -2.02
C ALA A 57 9.57 12.18 -1.41
N ARG A 58 8.31 12.08 -1.88
CA ARG A 58 7.22 12.79 -1.22
C ARG A 58 7.06 12.19 0.16
N PRO A 59 7.19 12.96 1.26
CA PRO A 59 6.65 12.49 2.52
C PRO A 59 5.16 12.24 2.29
N ALA A 60 4.63 11.12 2.78
CA ALA A 60 3.19 10.84 2.82
C ALA A 60 2.42 11.81 3.76
N CYS A 61 2.97 13.00 4.01
CA CYS A 61 2.44 13.98 4.94
C CYS A 61 2.54 15.38 4.29
N PRO A 62 1.42 16.08 4.07
CA PRO A 62 1.44 17.43 3.53
C PRO A 62 2.08 18.37 4.57
N SER A 63 3.03 19.16 4.11
CA SER A 63 3.80 20.12 4.90
C SER A 63 2.91 21.18 5.56
N ARG A 64 2.90 21.20 6.90
CA ARG A 64 2.58 22.40 7.69
C ARG A 64 3.61 22.60 8.80
N PRO A 65 4.12 23.83 9.02
CA PRO A 65 5.07 24.11 10.09
C PRO A 65 4.29 24.38 11.38
N THR A 66 4.03 23.33 12.17
CA THR A 66 3.81 23.32 13.64
C THR A 66 3.06 22.05 14.04
N CYS A 67 3.73 20.89 14.06
CA CYS A 67 3.20 19.74 14.79
C CYS A 67 3.63 19.86 16.27
N ARG A 68 2.69 20.24 17.14
CA ARG A 68 2.82 19.95 18.58
C ARG A 68 2.77 18.43 18.79
N PRO A 69 3.47 17.89 19.79
CA PRO A 69 3.64 16.46 19.93
C PRO A 69 2.42 15.81 20.64
N TRP A 70 2.09 14.58 20.23
CA TRP A 70 1.43 13.48 20.99
C TRP A 70 -0.10 13.39 21.28
N GLU A 71 -1.01 14.01 20.53
CA GLU A 71 -2.44 13.70 20.72
C GLU A 71 -2.90 12.46 19.93
N ARG A 72 -2.69 11.26 20.51
CA ARG A 72 -3.47 9.98 20.47
C ARG A 72 -4.28 9.57 19.21
N GLN A 73 -4.08 10.20 18.07
CA GLN A 73 -4.90 10.07 16.88
C GLN A 73 -3.99 10.07 15.66
N LEU A 74 -4.24 9.13 14.75
CA LEU A 74 -3.63 9.14 13.42
C LEU A 74 -3.97 10.47 12.75
N LEU A 75 -2.95 11.20 12.30
CA LEU A 75 -3.14 12.47 11.62
C LEU A 75 -4.16 12.30 10.48
N PRO A 76 -5.06 13.27 10.24
CA PRO A 76 -6.09 13.14 9.20
C PRO A 76 -5.53 12.87 7.79
N GLY A 77 -4.28 13.27 7.52
CA GLY A 77 -3.60 13.05 6.24
C GLY A 77 -2.86 11.71 6.12
N MET A 78 -2.82 10.88 7.17
CA MET A 78 -2.19 9.55 7.09
C MET A 78 -3.19 8.52 6.58
N ASP A 79 -2.86 7.89 5.46
CA ASP A 79 -3.62 6.73 4.98
C ASP A 79 -3.41 5.52 5.90
N VAL A 80 -4.46 4.70 6.03
CA VAL A 80 -4.42 3.45 6.81
C VAL A 80 -4.60 2.29 5.85
N LEU A 81 -3.63 1.39 5.86
CA LEU A 81 -3.66 0.18 5.05
C LEU A 81 -4.48 -0.90 5.75
N TRP A 82 -5.30 -1.63 4.99
CA TRP A 82 -6.15 -2.71 5.49
C TRP A 82 -6.15 -3.87 4.49
N THR A 83 -6.10 -5.13 4.96
CA THR A 83 -5.95 -6.31 4.09
C THR A 83 -7.26 -7.06 3.80
N GLY A 84 -8.38 -6.52 4.28
CA GLY A 84 -9.65 -7.25 4.29
C GLY A 84 -9.92 -7.96 5.62
N PRO A 85 -11.00 -8.76 5.69
CA PRO A 85 -11.37 -9.53 6.88
C PRO A 85 -10.32 -10.55 7.33
N LYS A 86 -9.42 -10.95 6.43
CA LYS A 86 -8.27 -11.84 6.70
C LYS A 86 -7.00 -11.24 6.12
N VAL A 87 -5.85 -11.79 6.49
CA VAL A 87 -4.56 -11.44 5.86
C VAL A 87 -4.62 -11.71 4.35
N VAL A 88 -5.06 -12.93 3.97
CA VAL A 88 -5.42 -13.28 2.59
C VAL A 88 -6.94 -13.41 2.53
N SER A 89 -7.61 -12.38 2.02
CA SER A 89 -9.07 -12.33 1.95
C SER A 89 -9.57 -12.97 0.65
N HIS A 90 -10.36 -14.03 0.72
CA HIS A 90 -10.95 -14.61 -0.50
C HIS A 90 -11.96 -13.67 -1.16
N LYS A 91 -12.78 -12.97 -0.36
CA LYS A 91 -13.75 -11.97 -0.81
C LYS A 91 -13.65 -10.75 0.09
N ILE A 92 -13.79 -9.56 -0.49
CA ILE A 92 -13.94 -8.30 0.24
C ILE A 92 -15.25 -7.68 -0.21
N SER A 93 -16.16 -7.43 0.71
CA SER A 93 -17.50 -6.92 0.41
C SER A 93 -17.61 -5.44 0.74
N VAL A 94 -18.63 -4.78 0.18
CA VAL A 94 -18.93 -3.36 0.46
C VAL A 94 -19.17 -3.14 1.94
N GLU A 95 -19.90 -4.05 2.58
CA GLU A 95 -20.26 -3.99 4.00
C GLU A 95 -19.00 -4.04 4.87
N SER A 96 -18.03 -4.90 4.52
CA SER A 96 -16.77 -5.00 5.25
C SER A 96 -15.93 -3.71 5.18
N ILE A 97 -15.99 -3.00 4.05
CA ILE A 97 -15.33 -1.70 3.89
C ILE A 97 -16.05 -0.60 4.67
N GLU A 98 -17.39 -0.61 4.70
CA GLU A 98 -18.18 0.36 5.46
C GLU A 98 -17.97 0.18 6.96
N GLU A 99 -17.92 -1.06 7.45
CA GLU A 99 -17.61 -1.38 8.85
C GLU A 99 -16.24 -0.83 9.25
N VAL A 100 -15.18 -1.19 8.51
CA VAL A 100 -13.82 -0.72 8.86
C VAL A 100 -13.70 0.81 8.71
N SER A 101 -14.36 1.41 7.72
CA SER A 101 -14.37 2.87 7.53
C SER A 101 -15.06 3.59 8.69
N SER A 102 -16.09 3.00 9.28
CA SER A 102 -16.77 3.55 10.47
C SER A 102 -15.85 3.58 11.70
N VAL A 103 -15.04 2.54 11.88
CA VAL A 103 -14.06 2.43 12.96
C VAL A 103 -12.87 3.37 12.74
N LEU A 104 -12.31 3.37 11.52
CA LEU A 104 -11.16 4.22 11.15
C LEU A 104 -11.53 5.69 10.97
N ARG A 105 -12.84 5.98 10.82
CA ARG A 105 -13.40 7.30 10.47
C ARG A 105 -12.78 7.89 9.21
N ARG A 106 -12.34 7.03 8.28
CA ARG A 106 -11.75 7.37 6.98
C ARG A 106 -11.81 6.15 6.08
N ALA A 107 -11.85 6.38 4.77
CA ALA A 107 -11.69 5.32 3.79
C ALA A 107 -10.25 4.74 3.87
N PRO A 108 -10.08 3.41 3.92
CA PRO A 108 -8.75 2.79 3.95
C PRO A 108 -8.11 2.74 2.56
N VAL A 109 -6.81 2.48 2.53
CA VAL A 109 -6.10 1.96 1.36
C VAL A 109 -6.09 0.44 1.47
N LEU A 110 -6.58 -0.26 0.45
CA LEU A 110 -6.56 -1.71 0.44
C LEU A 110 -5.13 -2.19 0.17
N TRP A 111 -4.58 -3.02 1.06
CA TRP A 111 -3.38 -3.83 0.82
C TRP A 111 -3.84 -5.25 0.54
N ASP A 112 -4.00 -5.60 -0.73
CA ASP A 112 -4.56 -6.89 -1.12
C ASP A 112 -3.47 -7.97 -1.22
N ASN A 113 -3.67 -9.11 -0.55
CA ASN A 113 -2.75 -10.25 -0.59
C ASN A 113 -3.34 -11.44 -1.38
N ILE A 114 -4.35 -11.23 -2.22
CA ILE A 114 -5.00 -12.30 -3.01
C ILE A 114 -4.00 -13.09 -3.89
N HIS A 115 -2.90 -12.47 -4.31
CA HIS A 115 -1.84 -13.09 -5.12
C HIS A 115 -0.52 -13.32 -4.35
N ALA A 116 -0.47 -13.05 -3.05
CA ALA A 116 0.75 -13.25 -2.26
C ALA A 116 1.04 -14.75 -2.09
N ASN A 117 2.31 -15.17 -2.22
CA ASN A 117 2.76 -16.56 -2.05
C ASN A 117 3.95 -16.71 -1.09
N ASP A 118 4.37 -15.65 -0.41
CA ASP A 118 5.48 -15.65 0.54
C ASP A 118 5.29 -16.63 1.72
N TYR A 119 4.04 -16.95 2.07
CA TYR A 119 3.69 -17.92 3.10
C TYR A 119 3.73 -19.39 2.64
N ASP A 120 3.76 -19.67 1.33
CA ASP A 120 3.85 -21.02 0.77
C ASP A 120 4.55 -20.99 -0.61
N PRO A 121 5.89 -21.18 -0.64
CA PRO A 121 6.68 -21.13 -1.88
C PRO A 121 6.32 -22.18 -2.92
N GLN A 122 5.50 -23.19 -2.58
CA GLN A 122 5.04 -24.20 -3.54
C GLN A 122 3.83 -23.74 -4.34
N ARG A 123 3.25 -22.57 -4.00
CA ARG A 123 2.08 -22.02 -4.67
C ARG A 123 2.46 -20.84 -5.56
N LEU A 124 1.78 -20.77 -6.70
CA LEU A 124 1.85 -19.64 -7.60
C LEU A 124 0.44 -19.22 -8.00
N PHE A 125 0.16 -17.92 -7.89
CA PHE A 125 -1.16 -17.36 -8.19
C PHE A 125 -1.13 -16.65 -9.53
N LEU A 126 -1.67 -17.32 -10.55
CA LEU A 126 -1.75 -16.83 -11.94
C LEU A 126 -3.19 -16.46 -12.35
N GLY A 127 -4.14 -16.54 -11.42
CA GLY A 127 -5.55 -16.20 -11.66
C GLY A 127 -5.81 -14.68 -11.68
N PRO A 128 -6.97 -14.24 -12.18
CA PRO A 128 -7.33 -12.83 -12.24
C PRO A 128 -7.59 -12.22 -10.86
N TYR A 129 -7.49 -10.89 -10.78
CA TYR A 129 -8.01 -10.10 -9.66
C TYR A 129 -9.54 -10.18 -9.65
N LYS A 130 -10.10 -10.79 -8.60
CA LYS A 130 -11.53 -11.13 -8.53
C LYS A 130 -12.06 -11.09 -7.10
N ASP A 131 -13.38 -11.27 -6.96
CA ASP A 131 -14.09 -11.31 -5.67
C ASP A 131 -13.99 -9.99 -4.87
N ARG A 132 -13.78 -8.87 -5.59
CA ARG A 132 -13.86 -7.48 -5.12
C ARG A 132 -14.83 -6.74 -6.04
N PRO A 133 -16.05 -6.38 -5.57
CA PRO A 133 -16.99 -5.60 -6.37
C PRO A 133 -16.41 -4.23 -6.76
N THR A 134 -16.73 -3.69 -7.95
CA THR A 134 -16.17 -2.41 -8.42
C THR A 134 -16.71 -1.21 -7.61
N GLU A 135 -17.82 -1.41 -6.91
CA GLU A 135 -18.38 -0.47 -5.93
C GLU A 135 -17.39 -0.10 -4.82
N LEU A 136 -16.40 -0.96 -4.56
CA LEU A 136 -15.32 -0.69 -3.60
C LEU A 136 -14.43 0.47 -4.04
N ILE A 137 -14.25 0.70 -5.35
CA ILE A 137 -13.36 1.74 -5.88
C ILE A 137 -13.73 3.13 -5.30
N SER A 138 -15.04 3.42 -5.23
CA SER A 138 -15.55 4.69 -4.70
C SER A 138 -15.43 4.84 -3.18
N ARG A 139 -15.17 3.75 -2.46
CA ARG A 139 -15.13 3.69 -0.99
C ARG A 139 -13.71 3.54 -0.43
N LEU A 140 -12.73 3.38 -1.31
CA LEU A 140 -11.31 3.22 -0.98
C LEU A 140 -10.54 4.49 -1.32
N ARG A 141 -9.44 4.72 -0.60
CA ARG A 141 -8.45 5.76 -0.96
C ARG A 141 -7.48 5.30 -2.03
N GLY A 142 -7.31 3.98 -2.18
CA GLY A 142 -6.45 3.35 -3.16
C GLY A 142 -6.40 1.84 -2.95
N VAL A 143 -5.80 1.14 -3.91
CA VAL A 143 -5.52 -0.30 -3.83
C VAL A 143 -4.05 -0.54 -4.16
N LEU A 144 -3.38 -1.28 -3.30
CA LEU A 144 -2.03 -1.79 -3.46
C LEU A 144 -2.11 -3.32 -3.41
N THR A 145 -1.55 -3.99 -4.41
CA THR A 145 -1.48 -5.46 -4.41
C THR A 145 -0.11 -5.92 -3.97
N ASN A 146 -0.07 -6.90 -3.07
CA ASN A 146 1.12 -7.68 -2.73
C ASN A 146 1.11 -8.95 -3.59
N PRO A 147 1.95 -9.02 -4.63
CA PRO A 147 1.87 -10.06 -5.63
C PRO A 147 2.72 -11.29 -5.24
N ASN A 148 2.94 -12.22 -6.18
CA ASN A 148 3.89 -13.32 -5.97
C ASN A 148 5.31 -12.77 -5.80
N CYS A 149 6.15 -13.50 -5.05
CA CYS A 149 7.57 -13.22 -4.90
C CYS A 149 8.30 -13.16 -6.25
N GLU A 150 7.95 -14.06 -7.16
CA GLU A 150 8.53 -14.12 -8.50
C GLU A 150 7.95 -12.99 -9.37
N PHE A 151 8.83 -12.19 -9.97
CA PHE A 151 8.43 -11.02 -10.77
C PHE A 151 7.56 -11.37 -11.98
N HIS A 152 7.98 -12.34 -12.81
CA HIS A 152 7.34 -12.63 -14.09
C HIS A 152 5.89 -13.18 -13.99
N PRO A 153 5.57 -14.09 -13.04
CA PRO A 153 4.21 -14.58 -12.80
C PRO A 153 3.15 -13.51 -12.53
N ASN A 154 3.56 -12.29 -12.15
CA ASN A 154 2.64 -11.23 -11.71
C ASN A 154 1.94 -10.50 -12.85
N PHE A 155 2.19 -10.86 -14.12
CA PHE A 155 1.56 -10.21 -15.26
C PHE A 155 0.03 -10.21 -15.16
N VAL A 156 -0.58 -11.38 -14.93
CA VAL A 156 -2.05 -11.50 -14.83
C VAL A 156 -2.59 -10.71 -13.64
N ALA A 157 -1.93 -10.81 -12.48
CA ALA A 157 -2.32 -10.11 -11.26
C ALA A 157 -2.41 -8.59 -11.46
N VAL A 158 -1.32 -7.98 -11.99
CA VAL A 158 -1.25 -6.53 -12.21
C VAL A 158 -2.18 -6.10 -13.35
N HIS A 159 -2.23 -6.86 -14.44
CA HIS A 159 -3.05 -6.52 -15.61
C HIS A 159 -4.56 -6.52 -15.28
N THR A 160 -5.01 -7.54 -14.55
CA THR A 160 -6.43 -7.67 -14.19
C THR A 160 -6.83 -6.70 -13.08
N LEU A 161 -5.95 -6.40 -12.13
CA LEU A 161 -6.16 -5.30 -11.18
C LEU A 161 -6.31 -3.95 -11.89
N ALA A 162 -5.42 -3.65 -12.85
CA ALA A 162 -5.50 -2.40 -13.60
C ALA A 162 -6.81 -2.29 -14.39
N SER A 163 -7.31 -3.42 -14.90
CA SER A 163 -8.61 -3.48 -15.59
C SER A 163 -9.77 -3.26 -14.62
N TRP A 164 -9.72 -3.87 -13.44
CA TRP A 164 -10.69 -3.63 -12.36
C TRP A 164 -10.71 -2.16 -11.93
N CYS A 165 -9.55 -1.51 -11.75
CA CYS A 165 -9.46 -0.08 -11.39
C CYS A 165 -10.09 0.86 -12.43
N ARG A 166 -10.20 0.44 -13.70
CA ARG A 166 -10.80 1.21 -14.79
C ARG A 166 -12.28 0.86 -15.03
N ALA A 167 -12.81 -0.15 -14.35
CA ALA A 167 -14.18 -0.58 -14.53
C ALA A 167 -15.18 0.46 -13.97
N PRO A 168 -16.35 0.63 -14.62
CA PRO A 168 -17.39 1.51 -14.10
C PRO A 168 -17.92 1.00 -12.75
N THR A 169 -18.26 1.93 -11.87
CA THR A 169 -18.93 1.63 -10.60
C THR A 169 -20.39 1.23 -10.88
N GLY A 170 -20.79 0.03 -10.43
CA GLY A 170 -22.17 -0.48 -10.58
C GLY A 170 -22.46 -1.22 -11.89
N GLY A 171 -21.44 -1.64 -12.64
CA GLY A 171 -21.61 -2.62 -13.71
C GLY A 171 -21.58 -4.05 -13.15
N GLU A 172 -22.40 -4.95 -13.70
CA GLU A 172 -22.30 -6.39 -13.43
C GLU A 172 -20.84 -6.84 -13.53
N GLN A 173 -20.46 -7.73 -12.61
CA GLN A 173 -19.14 -8.34 -12.50
C GLN A 173 -18.74 -8.94 -13.84
N ARG A 174 -18.03 -8.16 -14.66
CA ARG A 174 -17.29 -8.71 -15.79
C ARG A 174 -16.03 -9.27 -15.18
N ASP A 175 -15.97 -10.59 -15.06
CA ASP A 175 -14.67 -11.24 -14.94
C ASP A 175 -13.78 -10.65 -16.03
N VAL A 176 -12.61 -10.17 -15.63
CA VAL A 176 -11.66 -9.59 -16.58
C VAL A 176 -11.17 -10.74 -17.46
N GLU A 177 -11.87 -10.97 -18.57
CA GLU A 177 -11.44 -11.90 -19.60
C GLU A 177 -10.16 -11.39 -20.24
N MET A 178 -9.18 -12.28 -20.36
CA MET A 178 -7.90 -12.02 -21.01
C MET A 178 -8.13 -11.97 -22.53
N GLY A 179 -8.50 -10.79 -23.03
CA GLY A 179 -8.53 -10.46 -24.46
C GLY A 179 -7.20 -9.94 -24.96
#